data_AF-A0A1V5QZ79-F1
#
_entry.id   AF-A0A1V5QZ79-F1
#
_cell.length_a   1.000
_cell.length_b   1.000
_cell.length_c   1.000
_cell.angle_alpha   90.00
_cell.angle_beta   90.00
_cell.angle_gamma   90.00
#
_symmetry.space_group_name_H-M   'P 1'
#
loop_
_entity.id
_entity.type
_entity.pdbx_description
1 polymer ?
#
loop_
_entity_poly.entity_id
_entity_poly.type
_entity_poly.pdbx_seq_one_letter_code
_entity_poly.pdbx_strand_id
1 'polypeptide(L)'
;MIKKKIIIWYSICFFSHIWSVDLTISQPGLYTLGNNIQSLPTGADSIINITTSDVILDLGNRIIFQGNATANVNGITVNSGLSNITVQNGVIRSVTGEGIIVNNTCSQINFYNLNFESCATDGLILNGLPGVNQISNVQIINCNFFSCGTSVTPGNPVTIGDATNVLMDGCVVSGTTAVAVISGIAIIDCTASIFKNILIQSMSTSGTLTGLSALTSNNNVFSNILIKNNAGQTGFIGLQVNTSPNNLIENVAIIGNSSSNGSVICIDVNSASTGVSVLNCKTILNSSSIGNAIGFRCFSANTAVLNDCIALSTFSNGAGVRAEGFELNDSNFTVLNRCISSNSIGSGNSGVGILVTGFVGSSNCTVSNCLIHRNNGNAAATSFGVSVLAGTNNLFLSNIGFNNSVTAANQFSGVPAGSVITPAAPQTNNINTAGNSWNNVSIPT
;
A
#
# COMPACT_ATOMS: atom_id res chain seq x y z
N MET A 1 41.61 45.10 62.53
CA MET A 1 41.30 43.70 62.16
C MET A 1 39.93 43.66 61.48
N ILE A 2 39.90 43.69 60.15
CA ILE A 2 38.67 43.89 59.34
C ILE A 2 37.98 42.54 59.15
N LYS A 3 36.82 42.33 59.78
CA LYS A 3 36.00 41.11 59.61
C LYS A 3 35.26 41.19 58.27
N LYS A 4 35.74 40.47 57.24
CA LYS A 4 34.99 40.23 56.00
C LYS A 4 33.80 39.32 56.30
N LYS A 5 32.59 39.84 56.15
CA LYS A 5 31.35 39.04 56.15
C LYS A 5 31.16 38.44 54.76
N ILE A 6 31.25 37.12 54.66
CA ILE A 6 30.88 36.37 53.46
C ILE A 6 29.36 36.21 53.50
N ILE A 7 28.67 36.85 52.55
CA ILE A 7 27.24 36.65 52.32
C ILE A 7 27.11 35.51 51.33
N ILE A 8 26.70 34.34 51.81
CA ILE A 8 26.37 33.19 50.99
C ILE A 8 24.93 33.38 50.51
N TRP A 9 24.76 33.73 49.23
CA TRP A 9 23.46 33.73 48.57
C TRP A 9 23.03 32.27 48.31
N TYR A 10 22.09 31.77 49.10
CA TYR A 10 21.35 30.55 48.76
C TYR A 10 20.36 30.89 47.65
N SER A 11 20.71 30.60 46.40
CA SER A 11 19.71 30.52 45.33
C SER A 11 18.83 29.31 45.59
N ILE A 12 17.64 29.56 46.15
CA ILE A 12 16.56 28.58 46.21
C ILE A 12 16.07 28.41 44.77
N CYS A 13 16.57 27.38 44.09
CA CYS A 13 16.04 26.95 42.80
C CYS A 13 14.65 26.35 43.02
N PHE A 14 13.61 27.16 42.92
CA PHE A 14 12.26 26.65 42.75
C PHE A 14 12.16 26.00 41.37
N PHE A 15 12.11 24.67 41.33
CA PHE A 15 11.66 23.93 40.16
C PHE A 15 10.15 24.14 40.00
N SER A 16 9.76 25.32 39.50
CA SER A 16 8.44 25.48 38.92
C SER A 16 8.47 24.75 37.58
N HIS A 17 7.70 23.67 37.47
CA HIS A 17 7.41 23.08 36.17
C HIS A 17 6.59 24.10 35.40
N ILE A 18 7.24 24.86 34.52
CA ILE A 18 6.55 25.72 33.56
C ILE A 18 5.97 24.77 32.53
N TRP A 19 4.67 24.50 32.66
CA TRP A 19 3.88 23.82 31.62
C TRP A 19 3.65 24.86 30.52
N SER A 20 4.64 25.02 29.63
CA SER A 20 4.42 25.80 28.40
C SER A 20 3.36 25.07 27.59
N VAL A 21 2.27 25.76 27.26
CA VAL A 21 1.13 25.18 26.56
C VAL A 21 1.52 24.75 25.15
N ASP A 22 2.45 25.50 24.52
CA ASP A 22 3.02 25.22 23.20
C ASP A 22 4.53 25.60 23.20
N LEU A 23 5.34 24.92 22.38
CA LEU A 23 6.78 25.17 22.25
C LEU A 23 7.12 25.61 20.82
N THR A 24 7.58 26.84 20.66
CA THR A 24 8.08 27.34 19.36
C THR A 24 9.60 27.25 19.29
N ILE A 25 10.12 26.46 18.36
CA ILE A 25 11.55 26.37 18.03
C ILE A 25 11.85 27.37 16.90
N SER A 26 12.42 28.51 17.28
CA SER A 26 12.73 29.63 16.36
C SER A 26 14.22 29.87 16.13
N GLN A 27 15.10 29.12 16.79
CA GLN A 27 16.54 29.15 16.58
C GLN A 27 17.09 27.79 16.13
N PRO A 28 18.05 27.73 15.19
CA PRO A 28 18.75 26.50 14.85
C PRO A 28 19.38 25.81 16.07
N GLY A 29 19.51 24.49 16.04
CA GLY A 29 20.25 23.75 17.07
C GLY A 29 19.68 22.39 17.42
N LEU A 30 20.28 21.79 18.45
CA LEU A 30 19.86 20.52 19.04
C LEU A 30 18.93 20.78 20.23
N TYR A 31 17.74 20.20 20.15
CA TYR A 31 16.71 20.25 21.19
C TYR A 31 16.45 18.83 21.69
N THR A 32 16.48 18.63 23.00
CA THR A 32 16.17 17.33 23.62
C THR A 32 15.09 17.51 24.68
N LEU A 33 14.07 16.66 24.67
CA LEU A 33 13.03 16.70 25.69
C LEU A 33 13.56 16.19 27.04
N GLY A 34 13.45 17.04 28.08
CA GLY A 34 13.78 16.65 29.46
C GLY A 34 12.70 15.79 30.14
N ASN A 35 11.44 15.89 29.67
CA ASN A 35 10.30 15.14 30.18
C ASN A 35 9.23 14.99 29.08
N ASN A 36 8.17 14.24 29.36
CA ASN A 36 6.98 14.21 28.50
C ASN A 36 6.36 15.61 28.41
N ILE A 37 5.75 15.92 27.26
CA ILE A 37 4.97 17.15 27.06
C ILE A 37 3.48 16.77 27.01
N GLN A 38 2.70 17.39 27.89
CA GLN A 38 1.25 17.37 27.86
C GLN A 38 0.77 18.78 27.54
N SER A 39 0.14 18.97 26.38
CA SER A 39 -0.49 20.25 26.02
C SER A 39 -1.97 20.27 26.40
N LEU A 40 -2.48 21.44 26.78
CA LEU A 40 -3.89 21.70 27.11
C LEU A 40 -4.41 22.87 26.26
N PRO A 41 -4.41 22.73 24.93
CA PRO A 41 -4.70 23.85 24.02
C PRO A 41 -6.17 24.27 24.12
N THR A 42 -6.44 25.56 23.95
CA THR A 42 -7.80 26.12 23.97
C THR A 42 -8.41 26.26 22.58
N GLY A 43 -7.63 26.02 21.53
CA GLY A 43 -8.05 26.02 20.13
C GLY A 43 -7.16 25.10 19.27
N ALA A 44 -7.40 25.09 17.96
CA ALA A 44 -6.52 24.40 17.02
C ALA A 44 -5.12 25.03 17.06
N ASP A 45 -4.09 24.22 17.30
CA ASP A 45 -2.70 24.65 17.44
C ASP A 45 -1.74 23.46 17.27
N SER A 46 -0.45 23.67 17.49
CA SER A 46 0.60 22.63 17.49
C SER A 46 1.34 22.59 18.82
N ILE A 47 1.50 21.41 19.41
CA ILE A 47 2.22 21.25 20.69
C ILE A 47 3.68 21.71 20.55
N ILE A 48 4.32 21.38 19.43
CA ILE A 48 5.63 21.93 19.02
C ILE A 48 5.51 22.54 17.63
N ASN A 49 6.00 23.77 17.47
CA ASN A 49 6.06 24.46 16.18
C ASN A 49 7.52 24.79 15.82
N ILE A 50 8.02 24.23 14.72
CA ILE A 50 9.38 24.45 14.22
C ILE A 50 9.31 25.50 13.11
N THR A 51 9.95 26.64 13.34
CA THR A 51 9.87 27.83 12.46
C THR A 51 11.21 28.24 11.87
N THR A 52 12.23 27.38 11.95
CA THR A 52 13.60 27.65 11.51
C THR A 52 14.27 26.37 11.02
N SER A 53 15.25 26.49 10.12
CA SER A 53 16.04 25.38 9.59
C SER A 53 17.10 24.88 10.59
N ASP A 54 17.77 23.79 10.25
CA ASP A 54 18.91 23.24 10.98
C ASP A 54 18.55 22.87 12.44
N VAL A 55 17.41 22.18 12.58
CA VAL A 55 16.87 21.73 13.86
C VAL A 55 16.98 20.22 13.97
N ILE A 56 17.56 19.76 15.07
CA ILE A 56 17.47 18.36 15.51
C ILE A 56 16.61 18.35 16.78
N LEU A 57 15.42 17.78 16.69
CA LEU A 57 14.52 17.55 17.81
C LEU A 57 14.57 16.07 18.21
N ASP A 58 15.28 15.78 19.30
CA ASP A 58 15.33 14.45 19.90
C ASP A 58 14.31 14.35 21.05
N LEU A 59 13.31 13.48 20.89
CA LEU A 59 12.28 13.28 21.89
C LEU A 59 12.77 12.45 23.08
N GLY A 60 13.95 11.82 23.04
CA GLY A 60 14.59 11.18 24.19
C GLY A 60 13.77 10.04 24.83
N ASN A 61 13.06 9.27 24.01
CA ASN A 61 12.05 8.27 24.40
C ASN A 61 10.90 8.84 25.24
N ARG A 62 10.62 10.14 25.10
CA ARG A 62 9.49 10.81 25.76
C ARG A 62 8.26 10.84 24.86
N ILE A 63 7.16 11.22 25.49
CA ILE A 63 5.84 11.27 24.87
C ILE A 63 5.42 12.74 24.72
N ILE A 64 4.98 13.11 23.53
CA ILE A 64 4.20 14.33 23.26
C ILE A 64 2.74 13.90 23.12
N PHE A 65 1.84 14.51 23.89
CA PHE A 65 0.41 14.19 23.82
C PHE A 65 -0.48 15.37 24.19
N GLN A 66 -1.73 15.32 23.71
CA GLN A 66 -2.77 16.25 24.07
C GLN A 66 -3.51 15.77 25.32
N GLY A 67 -3.71 16.66 26.29
CA GLY A 67 -4.38 16.36 27.57
C GLY A 67 -5.88 16.66 27.61
N ASN A 68 -6.47 17.17 26.52
CA ASN A 68 -7.88 17.52 26.40
C ASN A 68 -8.44 17.12 25.01
N ALA A 69 -9.69 17.47 24.71
CA ALA A 69 -10.39 17.10 23.47
C ALA A 69 -10.56 18.27 22.47
N THR A 70 -9.73 19.31 22.58
CA THR A 70 -9.75 20.44 21.63
C THR A 70 -9.41 19.93 20.24
N ALA A 71 -10.28 20.14 19.25
CA ALA A 71 -10.11 19.59 17.91
C ALA A 71 -8.92 20.20 17.14
N ASN A 72 -8.40 19.43 16.17
CA ASN A 72 -7.36 19.85 15.22
C ASN A 72 -6.07 20.37 15.89
N VAL A 73 -5.63 19.68 16.95
CA VAL A 73 -4.35 19.96 17.60
C VAL A 73 -3.32 19.00 17.02
N ASN A 74 -2.22 19.56 16.53
CA ASN A 74 -1.14 18.80 15.92
C ASN A 74 -0.03 18.53 16.95
N GLY A 75 0.65 17.39 16.83
CA GLY A 75 1.79 17.07 17.68
C GLY A 75 2.98 17.99 17.38
N ILE A 76 3.48 17.94 16.15
CA ILE A 76 4.59 18.79 15.68
C ILE A 76 4.25 19.36 14.31
N THR A 77 4.43 20.67 14.15
CA THR A 77 4.34 21.34 12.86
C THR A 77 5.73 21.81 12.42
N VAL A 78 6.12 21.45 11.20
CA VAL A 78 7.28 22.02 10.49
C VAL A 78 6.74 23.03 9.49
N ASN A 79 7.07 24.31 9.69
CA ASN A 79 6.61 25.38 8.79
C ASN A 79 7.21 25.26 7.40
N SER A 80 6.57 25.91 6.43
CA SER A 80 6.98 25.90 5.03
C SER A 80 8.39 26.45 4.82
N GLY A 81 9.08 25.94 3.79
CA GLY A 81 10.35 26.46 3.32
C GLY A 81 11.54 26.18 4.23
N LEU A 82 11.39 25.26 5.19
CA LEU A 82 12.45 24.89 6.11
C LEU A 82 13.31 23.74 5.55
N SER A 83 14.52 23.64 6.07
CA SER A 83 15.49 22.62 5.66
C SER A 83 16.26 22.02 6.83
N ASN A 84 16.79 20.82 6.64
CA ASN A 84 17.66 20.15 7.60
C ASN A 84 16.98 19.95 8.96
N ILE A 85 15.75 19.45 8.93
CA ILE A 85 14.96 19.17 10.14
C ILE A 85 15.04 17.67 10.42
N THR A 86 15.43 17.30 11.63
CA THR A 86 15.40 15.92 12.10
C THR A 86 14.52 15.82 13.34
N VAL A 87 13.54 14.91 13.35
CA VAL A 87 12.74 14.58 14.53
C VAL A 87 12.92 13.09 14.84
N GLN A 88 13.29 12.74 16.07
CA GLN A 88 13.68 11.37 16.38
C GLN A 88 13.36 10.87 17.79
N ASN A 89 13.36 9.55 17.95
CA ASN A 89 13.40 8.81 19.22
C ASN A 89 12.28 9.16 20.22
N GLY A 90 11.01 8.92 19.88
CA GLY A 90 9.93 9.16 20.84
C GLY A 90 8.55 8.73 20.37
N VAL A 91 7.55 9.20 21.11
CA VAL A 91 6.15 8.87 20.86
C VAL A 91 5.34 10.15 20.71
N ILE A 92 4.51 10.22 19.68
CA ILE A 92 3.48 11.26 19.51
C ILE A 92 2.14 10.55 19.61
N ARG A 93 1.32 10.94 20.60
CA ARG A 93 0.13 10.18 20.99
C ARG A 93 -1.11 11.04 21.18
N SER A 94 -2.26 10.51 20.79
CA SER A 94 -3.59 11.02 21.17
C SER A 94 -3.80 12.49 20.86
N VAL A 95 -3.28 12.96 19.73
CA VAL A 95 -3.56 14.28 19.20
C VAL A 95 -4.81 14.24 18.32
N THR A 96 -5.64 15.27 18.40
CA THR A 96 -6.91 15.37 17.66
C THR A 96 -6.75 15.81 16.20
N GLY A 97 -5.58 16.31 15.82
CA GLY A 97 -5.16 16.52 14.44
C GLY A 97 -4.07 15.53 14.04
N GLU A 98 -3.04 16.04 13.37
CA GLU A 98 -1.92 15.25 12.85
C GLU A 98 -0.83 15.03 13.90
N GLY A 99 -0.19 13.86 13.90
CA GLY A 99 0.99 13.61 14.72
C GLY A 99 2.14 14.55 14.34
N ILE A 100 2.56 14.52 13.07
CA ILE A 100 3.46 15.50 12.48
C ILE A 100 2.91 15.98 11.14
N ILE A 101 2.92 17.30 10.93
CA ILE A 101 2.69 17.93 9.64
C ILE A 101 3.96 18.63 9.16
N VAL A 102 4.41 18.29 7.96
CA VAL A 102 5.45 19.01 7.22
C VAL A 102 4.77 19.84 6.15
N ASN A 103 4.84 21.16 6.27
CA ASN A 103 4.27 22.03 5.25
C ASN A 103 5.15 22.07 4.00
N ASN A 104 4.58 22.64 2.94
CA ASN A 104 5.17 22.68 1.61
C ASN A 104 6.58 23.32 1.54
N THR A 105 7.27 23.14 0.40
CA THR A 105 8.63 23.65 0.11
C THR A 105 9.75 23.22 1.07
N CYS A 106 9.49 22.32 2.02
CA CYS A 106 10.52 21.80 2.91
C CYS A 106 11.51 20.86 2.19
N SER A 107 12.75 20.79 2.68
CA SER A 107 13.76 19.87 2.13
C SER A 107 14.65 19.24 3.20
N GLN A 108 15.20 18.06 2.95
CA GLN A 108 16.11 17.38 3.90
C GLN A 108 15.45 17.20 5.28
N ILE A 109 14.28 16.56 5.27
CA ILE A 109 13.47 16.31 6.47
C ILE A 109 13.60 14.85 6.86
N ASN A 110 13.99 14.58 8.10
CA ASN A 110 14.28 13.23 8.56
C ASN A 110 13.46 12.88 9.80
N PHE A 111 12.87 11.69 9.78
CA PHE A 111 12.10 11.09 10.86
C PHE A 111 12.71 9.73 11.22
N TYR A 112 13.16 9.57 12.47
CA TYR A 112 13.84 8.35 12.93
C TYR A 112 13.22 7.78 14.21
N ASN A 113 12.90 6.49 14.22
CA ASN A 113 12.51 5.77 15.44
C ASN A 113 11.34 6.44 16.19
N LEU A 114 10.32 6.92 15.46
CA LEU A 114 9.13 7.54 16.02
C LEU A 114 7.98 6.54 16.08
N ASN A 115 7.21 6.58 17.17
CA ASN A 115 5.92 5.91 17.27
C ASN A 115 4.80 6.96 17.25
N PHE A 116 3.86 6.79 16.33
CA PHE A 116 2.64 7.56 16.24
C PHE A 116 1.51 6.69 16.76
N GLU A 117 0.77 7.17 17.76
CA GLU A 117 -0.22 6.36 18.44
C GLU A 117 -1.54 7.13 18.57
N SER A 118 -2.62 6.60 17.98
CA SER A 118 -3.96 7.16 18.12
C SER A 118 -4.04 8.65 17.71
N CYS A 119 -3.32 9.06 16.68
CA CYS A 119 -3.51 10.38 16.06
C CYS A 119 -4.83 10.37 15.28
N ALA A 120 -5.70 11.35 15.50
CA ALA A 120 -7.07 11.28 15.00
C ALA A 120 -7.13 11.39 13.47
N THR A 121 -6.38 12.32 12.86
CA THR A 121 -6.19 12.39 11.40
C THR A 121 -4.95 11.58 11.03
N ASP A 122 -3.87 12.21 10.60
CA ASP A 122 -2.68 11.51 10.12
C ASP A 122 -1.68 11.28 11.25
N GLY A 123 -0.92 10.18 11.19
CA GLY A 123 0.27 10.06 12.02
C GLY A 123 1.35 11.02 11.49
N LEU A 124 1.63 10.93 10.19
CA LEU A 124 2.54 11.81 9.48
C LEU A 124 1.92 12.27 8.16
N ILE A 125 1.93 13.57 7.91
CA ILE A 125 1.60 14.14 6.60
C ILE A 125 2.76 15.00 6.06
N LEU A 126 3.16 14.71 4.82
CA LEU A 126 3.95 15.61 3.99
C LEU A 126 2.96 16.39 3.10
N ASN A 127 2.71 17.64 3.45
CA ASN A 127 1.70 18.49 2.83
C ASN A 127 2.31 19.38 1.73
N GLY A 128 2.90 18.75 0.71
CA GLY A 128 3.38 19.46 -0.48
C GLY A 128 2.22 20.00 -1.32
N LEU A 129 2.53 20.84 -2.32
CA LEU A 129 1.55 21.24 -3.34
C LEU A 129 2.09 21.01 -4.76
N PRO A 130 1.23 20.64 -5.72
CA PRO A 130 1.67 20.29 -7.06
C PRO A 130 2.37 21.43 -7.80
N GLY A 131 3.39 21.08 -8.58
CA GLY A 131 4.00 21.92 -9.61
C GLY A 131 5.04 22.95 -9.17
N VAL A 132 5.01 23.44 -7.92
CA VAL A 132 5.96 24.50 -7.48
C VAL A 132 6.45 24.33 -6.04
N ASN A 133 5.69 23.65 -5.18
CA ASN A 133 5.96 23.62 -3.74
C ASN A 133 6.17 22.20 -3.21
N GLN A 134 6.97 21.42 -3.93
CA GLN A 134 7.26 20.04 -3.55
C GLN A 134 8.14 19.96 -2.30
N ILE A 135 7.89 18.94 -1.48
CA ILE A 135 8.77 18.56 -0.38
C ILE A 135 9.85 17.63 -0.96
N SER A 136 11.12 17.77 -0.57
CA SER A 136 12.21 16.99 -1.18
C SER A 136 13.18 16.36 -0.19
N ASN A 137 13.77 15.24 -0.59
CA ASN A 137 14.83 14.56 0.17
C ASN A 137 14.39 14.22 1.59
N VAL A 138 13.31 13.44 1.72
CA VAL A 138 12.73 13.07 3.01
C VAL A 138 13.13 11.65 3.39
N GLN A 139 13.47 11.43 4.66
CA GLN A 139 13.70 10.09 5.20
C GLN A 139 12.70 9.79 6.32
N ILE A 140 12.03 8.63 6.24
CA ILE A 140 11.11 8.11 7.25
C ILE A 140 11.60 6.70 7.58
N ILE A 141 12.39 6.55 8.65
CA ILE A 141 13.09 5.30 8.93
C ILE A 141 12.69 4.76 10.30
N ASN A 142 12.33 3.47 10.35
CA ASN A 142 11.93 2.75 11.57
C ASN A 142 10.81 3.46 12.35
N CYS A 143 9.87 4.08 11.62
CA CYS A 143 8.72 4.74 12.23
C CYS A 143 7.49 3.82 12.23
N ASN A 144 6.72 3.84 13.32
CA ASN A 144 5.54 3.00 13.48
C ASN A 144 4.29 3.84 13.67
N PHE A 145 3.20 3.44 13.02
CA PHE A 145 1.92 4.15 13.00
C PHE A 145 0.83 3.21 13.52
N PHE A 146 0.42 3.41 14.77
CA PHE A 146 -0.52 2.56 15.48
C PHE A 146 -1.83 3.28 15.71
N SER A 147 -2.91 2.75 15.14
CA SER A 147 -4.26 3.28 15.31
C SER A 147 -4.42 4.76 14.94
N CYS A 148 -3.62 5.28 14.00
CA CYS A 148 -3.80 6.62 13.43
C CYS A 148 -4.91 6.59 12.36
N GLY A 149 -5.50 7.73 12.00
CA GLY A 149 -6.53 7.82 10.96
C GLY A 149 -7.92 7.37 11.41
N THR A 150 -8.27 7.62 12.67
CA THR A 150 -9.49 7.09 13.31
C THR A 150 -10.63 8.11 13.43
N SER A 151 -10.43 9.37 13.04
CA SER A 151 -11.47 10.40 13.14
C SER A 151 -12.62 10.19 12.15
N VAL A 152 -13.72 10.93 12.37
CA VAL A 152 -14.92 10.92 11.51
C VAL A 152 -14.70 11.56 10.14
N THR A 153 -13.71 12.45 10.02
CA THR A 153 -13.17 12.97 8.75
C THR A 153 -11.79 12.37 8.58
N PRO A 154 -11.71 11.07 8.22
CA PRO A 154 -10.49 10.32 8.42
C PRO A 154 -9.36 10.85 7.53
N GLY A 155 -8.20 10.96 8.16
CA GLY A 155 -6.91 11.01 7.49
C GLY A 155 -6.38 9.59 7.23
N ASN A 156 -5.20 9.50 6.64
CA ASN A 156 -4.47 8.24 6.50
C ASN A 156 -3.42 8.15 7.62
N PRO A 157 -3.04 6.97 8.13
CA PRO A 157 -1.91 6.88 9.06
C PRO A 157 -0.65 7.58 8.55
N VAL A 158 -0.40 7.50 7.24
CA VAL A 158 0.66 8.23 6.54
C VAL A 158 0.13 8.81 5.24
N THR A 159 0.36 10.11 5.02
CA THR A 159 0.11 10.79 3.74
C THR A 159 1.40 11.44 3.24
N ILE A 160 1.78 11.14 2.00
CA ILE A 160 2.93 11.68 1.29
C ILE A 160 2.39 12.39 0.05
N GLY A 161 2.12 13.69 0.17
CA GLY A 161 1.64 14.54 -0.91
C GLY A 161 2.77 15.38 -1.51
N ASP A 162 2.85 15.38 -2.85
CA ASP A 162 3.74 16.24 -3.65
C ASP A 162 5.18 16.24 -3.16
N ALA A 163 5.77 15.05 -3.08
CA ALA A 163 7.12 14.86 -2.57
C ALA A 163 8.05 14.20 -3.60
N THR A 164 9.34 14.51 -3.54
CA THR A 164 10.36 13.88 -4.39
C THR A 164 11.53 13.37 -3.55
N ASN A 165 12.16 12.29 -4.01
CA ASN A 165 13.28 11.63 -3.30
C ASN A 165 12.92 11.27 -1.85
N VAL A 166 11.74 10.68 -1.63
CA VAL A 166 11.34 10.16 -0.31
C VAL A 166 11.91 8.76 -0.14
N LEU A 167 12.53 8.49 1.00
CA LEU A 167 12.88 7.15 1.44
C LEU A 167 12.04 6.80 2.68
N MET A 168 11.19 5.80 2.56
CA MET A 168 10.49 5.18 3.69
C MET A 168 11.00 3.76 3.88
N ASP A 169 11.59 3.46 5.04
CA ASP A 169 12.26 2.18 5.32
C ASP A 169 11.93 1.65 6.71
N GLY A 170 11.68 0.34 6.83
CA GLY A 170 11.52 -0.34 8.11
C GLY A 170 10.29 0.11 8.91
N CYS A 171 9.25 0.59 8.24
CA CYS A 171 8.09 1.18 8.89
C CYS A 171 6.93 0.19 9.06
N VAL A 172 6.11 0.40 10.09
CA VAL A 172 4.91 -0.42 10.37
C VAL A 172 3.68 0.47 10.44
N VAL A 173 2.61 0.09 9.73
CA VAL A 173 1.27 0.70 9.85
C VAL A 173 0.29 -0.37 10.36
N SER A 174 -0.35 -0.14 11.49
CA SER A 174 -1.20 -1.16 12.09
C SER A 174 -2.31 -0.66 13.01
N GLY A 175 -3.38 -1.45 13.14
CA GLY A 175 -4.40 -1.26 14.17
C GLY A 175 -5.42 -0.15 13.91
N THR A 176 -5.34 0.55 12.77
CA THR A 176 -6.34 1.56 12.39
C THR A 176 -7.71 0.93 12.25
N THR A 177 -8.69 1.50 12.95
CA THR A 177 -10.12 1.20 12.79
C THR A 177 -10.83 2.49 12.39
N ALA A 178 -11.26 2.60 11.14
CA ALA A 178 -11.89 3.80 10.61
C ALA A 178 -13.34 3.55 10.16
N VAL A 179 -14.11 4.62 9.98
CA VAL A 179 -15.49 4.51 9.46
C VAL A 179 -15.64 4.91 7.99
N ALA A 180 -14.62 5.53 7.39
CA ALA A 180 -14.64 5.93 5.98
C ALA A 180 -13.54 5.24 5.16
N VAL A 181 -13.47 5.61 3.88
CA VAL A 181 -12.41 5.14 2.98
C VAL A 181 -11.06 5.65 3.50
N ILE A 182 -10.10 4.76 3.66
CA ILE A 182 -8.75 5.09 4.12
C ILE A 182 -7.69 4.33 3.33
N SER A 183 -6.50 4.91 3.25
CA SER A 183 -5.29 4.19 2.87
C SER A 183 -4.41 4.01 4.11
N GLY A 184 -3.71 2.88 4.25
CA GLY A 184 -2.66 2.75 5.26
C GLY A 184 -1.52 3.72 5.00
N ILE A 185 -1.08 3.78 3.75
CA ILE A 185 -0.13 4.79 3.23
C ILE A 185 -0.71 5.37 1.95
N ALA A 186 -0.97 6.67 1.94
CA ALA A 186 -1.36 7.42 0.75
C ALA A 186 -0.15 8.17 0.17
N ILE A 187 0.12 7.96 -1.11
CA ILE A 187 1.22 8.58 -1.86
C ILE A 187 0.58 9.27 -3.07
N ILE A 188 0.72 10.58 -3.14
CA ILE A 188 0.02 11.42 -4.12
C ILE A 188 1.06 12.34 -4.75
N ASP A 189 1.11 12.37 -6.08
CA ASP A 189 2.04 13.21 -6.85
C ASP A 189 3.52 13.05 -6.41
N CYS A 190 3.89 11.84 -5.98
CA CYS A 190 5.23 11.56 -5.47
C CYS A 190 6.13 10.99 -6.57
N THR A 191 7.38 11.46 -6.64
CA THR A 191 8.30 11.05 -7.70
C THR A 191 9.65 10.58 -7.19
N ALA A 192 10.29 9.67 -7.95
CA ALA A 192 11.66 9.22 -7.70
C ALA A 192 11.91 8.75 -6.25
N SER A 193 10.93 8.09 -5.64
CA SER A 193 10.94 7.74 -4.22
C SER A 193 11.01 6.23 -4.00
N ILE A 194 11.48 5.81 -2.83
CA ILE A 194 11.71 4.41 -2.45
C ILE A 194 10.92 4.11 -1.17
N PHE A 195 10.04 3.12 -1.25
CA PHE A 195 9.23 2.60 -0.16
C PHE A 195 9.59 1.14 0.05
N LYS A 196 10.26 0.82 1.16
CA LYS A 196 10.78 -0.53 1.37
C LYS A 196 10.71 -1.05 2.80
N ASN A 197 10.68 -2.38 2.94
CA ASN A 197 10.61 -3.06 4.23
C ASN A 197 9.43 -2.56 5.09
N ILE A 198 8.26 -2.42 4.48
CA ILE A 198 7.04 -1.88 5.11
C ILE A 198 6.10 -3.03 5.47
N LEU A 199 5.53 -2.97 6.67
CA LEU A 199 4.45 -3.85 7.12
C LEU A 199 3.15 -3.08 7.33
N ILE A 200 2.08 -3.47 6.63
CA ILE A 200 0.73 -2.92 6.80
C ILE A 200 -0.21 -4.04 7.25
N GLN A 201 -0.72 -3.96 8.48
CA GLN A 201 -1.49 -5.09 9.04
C GLN A 201 -2.58 -4.74 10.05
N SER A 202 -3.56 -5.63 10.18
CA SER A 202 -4.60 -5.55 11.21
C SER A 202 -5.36 -4.23 11.21
N MET A 203 -5.56 -3.64 10.03
CA MET A 203 -6.40 -2.48 9.82
C MET A 203 -7.82 -2.93 9.48
N SER A 204 -8.81 -2.16 9.91
CA SER A 204 -10.21 -2.37 9.55
C SER A 204 -10.94 -1.08 9.24
N THR A 205 -11.93 -1.13 8.35
CA THR A 205 -12.82 0.02 8.10
C THR A 205 -14.21 -0.41 7.63
N SER A 206 -15.24 0.39 7.94
CA SER A 206 -16.56 0.25 7.31
C SER A 206 -16.63 0.78 5.86
N GLY A 207 -15.58 1.48 5.40
CA GLY A 207 -15.41 1.88 4.00
C GLY A 207 -14.58 0.90 3.18
N THR A 208 -13.93 1.43 2.15
CA THR A 208 -12.89 0.74 1.39
C THR A 208 -11.55 0.97 2.07
N LEU A 209 -10.78 -0.09 2.24
CA LEU A 209 -9.41 -0.01 2.76
C LEU A 209 -8.42 -0.22 1.64
N THR A 210 -7.52 0.73 1.44
CA THR A 210 -6.33 0.53 0.61
C THR A 210 -5.12 0.32 1.51
N GLY A 211 -4.30 -0.70 1.31
CA GLY A 211 -3.08 -0.88 2.07
C GLY A 211 -2.09 0.25 1.75
N LEU A 212 -1.65 0.31 0.49
CA LEU A 212 -0.80 1.36 -0.06
C LEU A 212 -1.41 1.90 -1.35
N SER A 213 -1.55 3.21 -1.46
CA SER A 213 -2.09 3.88 -2.65
C SER A 213 -1.05 4.83 -3.23
N ALA A 214 -0.67 4.64 -4.49
CA ALA A 214 0.13 5.56 -5.27
C ALA A 214 -0.71 6.16 -6.40
N LEU A 215 -1.05 7.44 -6.27
CA LEU A 215 -1.87 8.22 -7.20
C LEU A 215 -0.96 9.23 -7.89
N THR A 216 -1.04 9.31 -9.23
CA THR A 216 -0.27 10.27 -10.05
C THR A 216 1.23 10.33 -9.71
N SER A 217 1.78 9.21 -9.25
CA SER A 217 3.12 9.11 -8.65
C SER A 217 4.05 8.33 -9.58
N ASN A 218 5.24 8.87 -9.88
CA ASN A 218 6.05 8.40 -11.01
C ASN A 218 7.47 7.98 -10.60
N ASN A 219 8.00 6.95 -11.26
CA ASN A 219 9.37 6.47 -11.03
C ASN A 219 9.66 6.07 -9.56
N ASN A 220 8.67 5.52 -8.85
CA ASN A 220 8.86 5.05 -7.48
C ASN A 220 9.19 3.55 -7.44
N VAL A 221 9.88 3.15 -6.37
CA VAL A 221 10.21 1.75 -6.08
C VAL A 221 9.47 1.31 -4.83
N PHE A 222 8.68 0.25 -4.93
CA PHE A 222 7.99 -0.40 -3.83
C PHE A 222 8.60 -1.79 -3.63
N SER A 223 9.38 -1.99 -2.57
CA SER A 223 10.12 -3.25 -2.38
C SER A 223 9.97 -3.87 -0.99
N ASN A 224 9.88 -5.20 -0.91
CA ASN A 224 9.78 -5.92 0.37
C ASN A 224 8.61 -5.42 1.26
N ILE A 225 7.44 -5.22 0.67
CA ILE A 225 6.24 -4.76 1.39
C ILE A 225 5.35 -5.95 1.73
N LEU A 226 4.90 -6.05 2.98
CA LEU A 226 3.95 -7.06 3.44
C LEU A 226 2.65 -6.40 3.89
N ILE A 227 1.54 -6.72 3.21
CA ILE A 227 0.20 -6.23 3.53
C ILE A 227 -0.67 -7.42 3.97
N LYS A 228 -1.03 -7.52 5.24
CA LYS A 228 -1.73 -8.72 5.74
C LYS A 228 -2.83 -8.49 6.78
N ASN A 229 -3.79 -9.40 6.80
CA ASN A 229 -4.85 -9.45 7.82
C ASN A 229 -5.62 -8.13 7.95
N ASN A 230 -5.88 -7.47 6.82
CA ASN A 230 -6.67 -6.23 6.79
C ASN A 230 -8.09 -6.51 6.29
N ALA A 231 -9.05 -5.70 6.72
CA ALA A 231 -10.47 -5.89 6.38
C ALA A 231 -11.15 -4.57 6.02
N GLY A 232 -11.66 -4.45 4.79
CA GLY A 232 -12.50 -3.31 4.39
C GLY A 232 -13.92 -3.76 4.09
N GLN A 233 -14.93 -3.13 4.70
CA GLN A 233 -16.32 -3.55 4.49
C GLN A 233 -16.77 -3.34 3.05
N THR A 234 -16.62 -2.17 2.44
CA THR A 234 -17.10 -1.91 1.06
C THR A 234 -16.07 -2.26 -0.01
N GLY A 235 -14.87 -2.68 0.38
CA GLY A 235 -13.84 -3.13 -0.53
C GLY A 235 -12.46 -3.16 0.13
N PHE A 236 -11.54 -3.88 -0.49
CA PHE A 236 -10.14 -3.86 -0.12
C PHE A 236 -9.26 -3.76 -1.36
N ILE A 237 -8.25 -2.89 -1.31
CA ILE A 237 -7.18 -2.83 -2.29
C ILE A 237 -5.86 -3.00 -1.55
N GLY A 238 -5.00 -3.93 -1.96
CA GLY A 238 -3.73 -4.14 -1.27
C GLY A 238 -2.72 -3.03 -1.61
N LEU A 239 -2.25 -3.02 -2.85
CA LEU A 239 -1.37 -2.00 -3.42
C LEU A 239 -2.00 -1.47 -4.71
N GLN A 240 -2.23 -0.16 -4.78
CA GLN A 240 -2.75 0.53 -5.96
C GLN A 240 -1.71 1.44 -6.60
N VAL A 241 -1.58 1.38 -7.93
CA VAL A 241 -0.83 2.30 -8.77
C VAL A 241 -1.78 2.84 -9.83
N ASN A 242 -2.15 4.13 -9.71
CA ASN A 242 -3.18 4.77 -10.53
C ASN A 242 -2.61 6.00 -11.25
N THR A 243 -2.72 6.03 -12.58
CA THR A 243 -2.18 7.13 -13.41
C THR A 243 -0.70 7.41 -13.08
N SER A 244 0.06 6.34 -12.83
CA SER A 244 1.34 6.40 -12.12
C SER A 244 2.41 5.63 -12.92
N PRO A 245 3.04 6.28 -13.92
CA PRO A 245 4.04 5.65 -14.78
C PRO A 245 5.37 5.28 -14.12
N ASN A 246 6.04 4.30 -14.74
CA ASN A 246 7.42 3.87 -14.48
C ASN A 246 7.69 3.42 -13.04
N ASN A 247 6.66 2.96 -12.33
CA ASN A 247 6.86 2.41 -10.99
C ASN A 247 7.36 0.97 -11.05
N LEU A 248 8.27 0.63 -10.14
CA LEU A 248 8.74 -0.73 -9.88
C LEU A 248 8.12 -1.25 -8.60
N ILE A 249 7.44 -2.38 -8.67
CA ILE A 249 6.87 -3.11 -7.55
C ILE A 249 7.60 -4.46 -7.48
N GLU A 250 8.36 -4.71 -6.42
CA GLU A 250 9.14 -5.94 -6.29
C GLU A 250 9.02 -6.58 -4.90
N ASN A 251 8.99 -7.91 -4.85
CA ASN A 251 8.96 -8.67 -3.58
C ASN A 251 7.81 -8.24 -2.63
N VAL A 252 6.66 -7.84 -3.19
CA VAL A 252 5.48 -7.45 -2.42
C VAL A 252 4.60 -8.68 -2.14
N ALA A 253 4.13 -8.81 -0.91
CA ALA A 253 3.27 -9.89 -0.46
C ALA A 253 1.97 -9.38 0.16
N ILE A 254 0.83 -9.87 -0.34
CA ILE A 254 -0.50 -9.44 0.11
C ILE A 254 -1.28 -10.67 0.58
N ILE A 255 -1.47 -10.82 1.89
CA ILE A 255 -1.87 -12.09 2.51
C ILE A 255 -3.05 -11.96 3.46
N GLY A 256 -4.10 -12.77 3.27
CA GLY A 256 -5.17 -12.90 4.27
C GLY A 256 -6.01 -11.64 4.44
N ASN A 257 -6.14 -10.81 3.40
CA ASN A 257 -6.98 -9.61 3.45
C ASN A 257 -8.40 -9.94 2.98
N SER A 258 -9.37 -9.15 3.43
CA SER A 258 -10.78 -9.47 3.18
C SER A 258 -11.67 -8.25 2.93
N SER A 259 -12.81 -8.51 2.29
CA SER A 259 -13.94 -7.59 2.25
C SER A 259 -15.27 -8.32 2.45
N SER A 260 -16.15 -7.75 3.28
CA SER A 260 -17.46 -8.32 3.61
C SER A 260 -18.59 -7.87 2.69
N ASN A 261 -18.47 -6.68 2.08
CA ASN A 261 -19.50 -6.04 1.27
C ASN A 261 -18.93 -5.39 -0.02
N GLY A 262 -17.77 -5.86 -0.52
CA GLY A 262 -17.21 -5.34 -1.76
C GLY A 262 -16.05 -6.18 -2.30
N SER A 263 -15.42 -5.69 -3.35
CA SER A 263 -14.35 -6.42 -4.05
C SER A 263 -13.03 -6.37 -3.28
N VAL A 264 -12.21 -7.39 -3.45
CA VAL A 264 -10.84 -7.48 -2.98
C VAL A 264 -9.91 -7.52 -4.18
N ILE A 265 -9.04 -6.54 -4.32
CA ILE A 265 -8.02 -6.49 -5.39
C ILE A 265 -6.66 -6.38 -4.72
N CYS A 266 -5.76 -7.33 -4.93
CA CYS A 266 -4.51 -7.32 -4.17
C CYS A 266 -3.51 -6.32 -4.78
N ILE A 267 -3.10 -6.51 -6.04
CA ILE A 267 -2.28 -5.53 -6.77
C ILE A 267 -3.09 -4.96 -7.93
N ASP A 268 -3.25 -3.64 -7.94
CA ASP A 268 -4.06 -2.91 -8.92
C ASP A 268 -3.21 -1.89 -9.69
N VAL A 269 -2.90 -2.19 -10.95
CA VAL A 269 -2.26 -1.26 -11.89
C VAL A 269 -3.34 -0.72 -12.81
N ASN A 270 -3.71 0.55 -12.64
CA ASN A 270 -4.89 1.09 -13.32
C ASN A 270 -4.69 2.46 -14.00
N SER A 271 -5.72 2.85 -14.77
CA SER A 271 -5.94 4.20 -15.32
C SER A 271 -4.76 4.73 -16.15
N ALA A 272 -4.43 4.04 -17.22
CA ALA A 272 -3.37 4.42 -18.16
C ALA A 272 -1.96 4.54 -17.54
N SER A 273 -1.71 3.89 -16.39
CA SER A 273 -0.34 3.72 -15.89
C SER A 273 0.52 3.01 -16.93
N THR A 274 1.72 3.54 -17.19
CA THR A 274 2.65 3.02 -18.20
C THR A 274 4.01 2.64 -17.65
N GLY A 275 4.70 1.69 -18.26
CA GLY A 275 6.03 1.25 -17.82
C GLY A 275 6.07 0.65 -16.41
N VAL A 276 4.93 0.16 -15.88
CA VAL A 276 4.87 -0.40 -14.52
C VAL A 276 5.42 -1.82 -14.54
N SER A 277 6.40 -2.10 -13.70
CA SER A 277 6.99 -3.45 -13.55
C SER A 277 6.60 -4.04 -12.20
N VAL A 278 6.08 -5.27 -12.21
CA VAL A 278 5.70 -6.05 -11.03
C VAL A 278 6.50 -7.35 -11.03
N LEU A 279 7.44 -7.48 -10.10
CA LEU A 279 8.43 -8.55 -10.08
C LEU A 279 8.33 -9.35 -8.77
N ASN A 280 8.35 -10.68 -8.84
CA ASN A 280 8.42 -11.55 -7.66
C ASN A 280 7.34 -11.26 -6.59
N CYS A 281 6.17 -10.81 -7.00
CA CYS A 281 5.08 -10.45 -6.09
C CYS A 281 4.13 -11.62 -5.85
N LYS A 282 3.52 -11.69 -4.66
CA LYS A 282 2.61 -12.78 -4.29
C LYS A 282 1.33 -12.30 -3.59
N THR A 283 0.21 -12.92 -3.94
CA THR A 283 -1.10 -12.68 -3.33
C THR A 283 -1.63 -14.01 -2.82
N ILE A 284 -1.97 -14.11 -1.54
CA ILE A 284 -2.25 -15.38 -0.86
C ILE A 284 -3.47 -15.26 0.06
N LEU A 285 -4.46 -16.16 -0.07
CA LEU A 285 -5.59 -16.28 0.87
C LEU A 285 -6.43 -14.99 1.01
N ASN A 286 -6.60 -14.21 -0.07
CA ASN A 286 -7.42 -13.00 -0.04
C ASN A 286 -8.86 -13.32 -0.43
N SER A 287 -9.84 -12.72 0.25
CA SER A 287 -11.24 -13.15 0.15
C SER A 287 -12.26 -12.00 0.06
N SER A 288 -13.23 -12.13 -0.84
CA SER A 288 -14.40 -11.26 -0.90
C SER A 288 -15.67 -12.06 -0.61
N SER A 289 -16.53 -11.53 0.25
CA SER A 289 -17.80 -12.19 0.60
C SER A 289 -18.88 -11.97 -0.45
N ILE A 290 -18.91 -10.81 -1.13
CA ILE A 290 -19.96 -10.49 -2.11
C ILE A 290 -19.43 -9.91 -3.44
N GLY A 291 -18.19 -9.44 -3.47
CA GLY A 291 -17.56 -8.80 -4.62
C GLY A 291 -16.58 -9.73 -5.33
N ASN A 292 -15.90 -9.21 -6.35
CA ASN A 292 -14.83 -9.96 -7.00
C ASN A 292 -13.63 -10.08 -6.05
N ALA A 293 -12.90 -11.19 -6.14
CA ALA A 293 -11.60 -11.31 -5.50
C ALA A 293 -10.56 -11.51 -6.61
N ILE A 294 -9.60 -10.61 -6.69
CA ILE A 294 -8.63 -10.53 -7.79
C ILE A 294 -7.23 -10.46 -7.18
N GLY A 295 -6.34 -11.37 -7.61
CA GLY A 295 -4.93 -11.33 -7.22
C GLY A 295 -4.23 -10.12 -7.84
N PHE A 296 -4.12 -10.08 -9.16
CA PHE A 296 -3.48 -9.01 -9.89
C PHE A 296 -4.42 -8.45 -10.93
N ARG A 297 -4.57 -7.14 -10.99
CA ARG A 297 -5.38 -6.46 -12.00
C ARG A 297 -4.54 -5.45 -12.77
N CYS A 298 -4.62 -5.55 -14.09
CA CYS A 298 -4.25 -4.50 -15.03
C CYS A 298 -5.54 -3.96 -15.63
N PHE A 299 -5.95 -2.76 -15.22
CA PHE A 299 -7.19 -2.12 -15.67
C PHE A 299 -6.90 -0.85 -16.48
N SER A 300 -7.13 -0.91 -17.79
CA SER A 300 -6.73 0.17 -18.71
C SER A 300 -5.24 0.55 -18.58
N ALA A 301 -4.39 -0.40 -18.18
CA ALA A 301 -2.94 -0.18 -18.11
C ALA A 301 -2.34 -0.24 -19.52
N ASN A 302 -1.31 0.55 -19.77
CA ASN A 302 -0.63 0.56 -21.06
C ASN A 302 0.85 0.29 -20.83
N THR A 303 1.35 -0.90 -21.16
CA THR A 303 2.71 -1.40 -20.85
C THR A 303 2.96 -1.72 -19.37
N ALA A 304 2.23 -2.70 -18.83
CA ALA A 304 2.56 -3.32 -17.55
C ALA A 304 3.33 -4.64 -17.76
N VAL A 305 4.34 -4.93 -16.94
CA VAL A 305 5.09 -6.19 -17.00
C VAL A 305 5.01 -6.90 -15.65
N LEU A 306 4.39 -8.06 -15.62
CA LEU A 306 4.28 -8.93 -14.46
C LEU A 306 5.20 -10.14 -14.70
N ASN A 307 6.28 -10.23 -13.93
CA ASN A 307 7.23 -11.34 -14.00
C ASN A 307 7.28 -12.09 -12.66
N ASP A 308 7.28 -13.42 -12.73
CA ASP A 308 7.47 -14.29 -11.56
C ASP A 308 6.45 -14.01 -10.44
N CYS A 309 5.22 -13.65 -10.82
CA CYS A 309 4.16 -13.29 -9.89
C CYS A 309 3.27 -14.50 -9.56
N ILE A 310 2.79 -14.59 -8.31
CA ILE A 310 2.00 -15.72 -7.83
C ILE A 310 0.67 -15.24 -7.25
N ALA A 311 -0.45 -15.71 -7.82
CA ALA A 311 -1.79 -15.59 -7.24
C ALA A 311 -2.24 -16.95 -6.71
N LEU A 312 -2.36 -17.08 -5.39
CA LEU A 312 -2.69 -18.34 -4.73
C LEU A 312 -3.89 -18.18 -3.79
N SER A 313 -4.90 -19.02 -3.99
CA SER A 313 -6.07 -19.11 -3.09
C SER A 313 -6.80 -17.77 -2.96
N THR A 314 -7.27 -17.24 -4.10
CA THR A 314 -8.14 -16.07 -4.16
C THR A 314 -9.59 -16.54 -4.06
N PHE A 315 -10.38 -16.03 -3.12
CA PHE A 315 -11.73 -16.53 -2.84
C PHE A 315 -12.81 -15.48 -3.04
N SER A 316 -13.88 -15.82 -3.75
CA SER A 316 -15.08 -15.00 -3.84
C SER A 316 -16.32 -15.84 -3.56
N ASN A 317 -17.19 -15.37 -2.65
CA ASN A 317 -18.37 -16.11 -2.19
C ASN A 317 -19.72 -15.51 -2.62
N GLY A 318 -19.72 -14.34 -3.27
CA GLY A 318 -20.97 -13.70 -3.65
C GLY A 318 -21.63 -14.36 -4.86
N ALA A 319 -22.96 -14.28 -4.94
CA ALA A 319 -23.68 -14.68 -6.14
C ALA A 319 -23.26 -13.80 -7.33
N GLY A 320 -22.89 -14.43 -8.45
CA GLY A 320 -22.53 -13.71 -9.68
C GLY A 320 -21.12 -13.12 -9.71
N VAL A 321 -20.32 -13.22 -8.65
CA VAL A 321 -18.98 -12.65 -8.57
C VAL A 321 -17.85 -13.66 -8.74
N ARG A 322 -16.70 -13.16 -9.16
CA ARG A 322 -15.61 -13.96 -9.72
C ARG A 322 -14.41 -13.98 -8.77
N ALA A 323 -13.71 -15.10 -8.74
CA ALA A 323 -12.38 -15.20 -8.16
C ALA A 323 -11.36 -15.35 -9.28
N GLU A 324 -10.37 -14.46 -9.31
CA GLU A 324 -9.45 -14.30 -10.42
C GLU A 324 -8.00 -14.28 -9.92
N GLY A 325 -7.11 -15.02 -10.57
CA GLY A 325 -5.69 -14.91 -10.32
C GLY A 325 -5.13 -13.61 -10.90
N PHE A 326 -5.30 -13.46 -12.21
CA PHE A 326 -4.87 -12.30 -13.00
C PHE A 326 -6.02 -11.79 -13.88
N GLU A 327 -6.25 -10.49 -13.88
CA GLU A 327 -7.22 -9.81 -14.74
C GLU A 327 -6.50 -8.82 -15.67
N LEU A 328 -6.66 -9.02 -16.98
CA LEU A 328 -6.31 -8.06 -18.03
C LEU A 328 -7.59 -7.45 -18.57
N ASN A 329 -7.92 -6.25 -18.10
CA ASN A 329 -9.16 -5.56 -18.41
C ASN A 329 -8.86 -4.25 -19.16
N ASP A 330 -9.24 -4.19 -20.44
CA ASP A 330 -8.94 -3.05 -21.33
C ASP A 330 -7.45 -2.66 -21.35
N SER A 331 -6.54 -3.61 -21.09
CA SER A 331 -5.11 -3.35 -20.98
C SER A 331 -4.39 -3.55 -22.31
N ASN A 332 -3.37 -2.74 -22.57
CA ASN A 332 -2.59 -2.78 -23.80
C ASN A 332 -1.12 -3.06 -23.51
N PHE A 333 -0.48 -3.86 -24.37
CA PHE A 333 0.94 -4.18 -24.29
C PHE A 333 1.38 -4.73 -22.92
N THR A 334 0.47 -5.42 -22.24
CA THR A 334 0.75 -6.00 -20.92
C THR A 334 1.38 -7.37 -21.08
N VAL A 335 2.43 -7.65 -20.30
CA VAL A 335 3.18 -8.91 -20.34
C VAL A 335 3.01 -9.63 -19.02
N LEU A 336 2.54 -10.88 -19.07
CA LEU A 336 2.57 -11.83 -17.97
C LEU A 336 3.59 -12.90 -18.34
N ASN A 337 4.65 -13.05 -17.56
CA ASN A 337 5.69 -14.03 -17.85
C ASN A 337 6.13 -14.77 -16.59
N ARG A 338 6.13 -16.11 -16.67
CA ARG A 338 6.43 -17.01 -15.53
C ARG A 338 5.52 -16.78 -14.31
N CYS A 339 4.26 -16.42 -14.57
CA CYS A 339 3.28 -16.22 -13.51
C CYS A 339 2.58 -17.53 -13.13
N ILE A 340 2.15 -17.63 -11.87
CA ILE A 340 1.39 -18.78 -11.36
C ILE A 340 0.04 -18.32 -10.85
N SER A 341 -1.03 -18.94 -11.32
CA SER A 341 -2.37 -18.81 -10.73
C SER A 341 -2.87 -20.16 -10.25
N SER A 342 -3.22 -20.24 -8.98
CA SER A 342 -3.69 -21.47 -8.35
C SER A 342 -4.83 -21.24 -7.37
N ASN A 343 -5.82 -22.14 -7.38
CA ASN A 343 -6.92 -22.16 -6.41
C ASN A 343 -7.73 -20.85 -6.38
N SER A 344 -7.97 -20.20 -7.52
CA SER A 344 -8.95 -19.10 -7.59
C SER A 344 -10.34 -19.72 -7.51
N ILE A 345 -11.05 -19.53 -6.39
CA ILE A 345 -12.30 -20.22 -6.07
C ILE A 345 -13.45 -19.22 -5.99
N GLY A 346 -14.31 -19.23 -7.01
CA GLY A 346 -15.52 -18.39 -7.09
C GLY A 346 -16.77 -19.22 -6.82
N SER A 347 -17.13 -19.40 -5.56
CA SER A 347 -18.20 -20.32 -5.15
C SER A 347 -19.60 -19.88 -5.60
N GLY A 348 -19.80 -18.59 -5.87
CA GLY A 348 -21.07 -18.07 -6.38
C GLY A 348 -21.12 -17.78 -7.88
N ASN A 349 -20.01 -17.89 -8.61
CA ASN A 349 -19.98 -17.81 -10.08
C ASN A 349 -18.76 -18.52 -10.66
N SER A 350 -17.67 -17.80 -10.94
CA SER A 350 -16.53 -18.31 -11.71
C SER A 350 -15.21 -18.23 -10.96
N GLY A 351 -14.39 -19.28 -11.10
CA GLY A 351 -12.98 -19.28 -10.70
C GLY A 351 -12.13 -19.29 -11.95
N VAL A 352 -11.32 -18.24 -12.15
CA VAL A 352 -10.53 -18.03 -13.37
C VAL A 352 -9.08 -17.80 -12.99
N GLY A 353 -8.16 -18.51 -13.65
CA GLY A 353 -6.73 -18.27 -13.45
C GLY A 353 -6.26 -16.95 -14.05
N ILE A 354 -6.50 -16.79 -15.36
CA ILE A 354 -6.22 -15.57 -16.13
C ILE A 354 -7.48 -15.17 -16.90
N LEU A 355 -8.01 -13.98 -16.62
CA LEU A 355 -9.14 -13.39 -17.31
C LEU A 355 -8.65 -12.28 -18.26
N VAL A 356 -9.04 -12.36 -19.53
CA VAL A 356 -8.86 -11.27 -20.50
C VAL A 356 -10.23 -10.74 -20.90
N THR A 357 -10.49 -9.47 -20.56
CA THR A 357 -11.81 -8.86 -20.65
C THR A 357 -11.70 -7.37 -21.00
N GLY A 358 -12.84 -6.69 -21.07
CA GLY A 358 -12.93 -5.23 -21.22
C GLY A 358 -14.00 -4.80 -22.23
N PHE A 359 -14.35 -3.51 -22.23
CA PHE A 359 -15.29 -2.95 -23.19
C PHE A 359 -14.66 -2.77 -24.58
N VAL A 360 -13.43 -2.25 -24.62
CA VAL A 360 -12.62 -2.19 -25.85
C VAL A 360 -11.82 -3.47 -26.05
N GLY A 361 -11.64 -4.23 -24.96
CA GLY A 361 -10.90 -5.47 -24.91
C GLY A 361 -9.39 -5.21 -24.78
N SER A 362 -8.72 -6.07 -24.02
CA SER A 362 -7.26 -6.00 -23.92
C SER A 362 -6.60 -6.36 -25.25
N SER A 363 -5.56 -5.62 -25.65
CA SER A 363 -4.89 -5.85 -26.94
C SER A 363 -3.37 -5.88 -26.85
N ASN A 364 -2.74 -6.61 -27.77
CA ASN A 364 -1.28 -6.75 -27.85
C ASN A 364 -0.64 -7.23 -26.53
N CYS A 365 -1.39 -7.93 -25.68
CA CYS A 365 -0.86 -8.49 -24.45
C CYS A 365 -0.14 -9.81 -24.75
N THR A 366 0.88 -10.14 -23.96
CA THR A 366 1.61 -11.41 -24.05
C THR A 366 1.49 -12.14 -22.73
N VAL A 367 1.03 -13.39 -22.78
CA VAL A 367 0.98 -14.30 -21.63
C VAL A 367 1.89 -15.48 -21.95
N SER A 368 3.00 -15.62 -21.23
CA SER A 368 4.01 -16.64 -21.52
C SER A 368 4.52 -17.38 -20.30
N ASN A 369 4.85 -18.66 -20.50
CA ASN A 369 5.45 -19.52 -19.47
C ASN A 369 4.66 -19.57 -18.16
N CYS A 370 3.34 -19.37 -18.19
CA CYS A 370 2.52 -19.33 -17.00
C CYS A 370 2.00 -20.72 -16.60
N LEU A 371 1.85 -20.95 -15.31
CA LEU A 371 1.27 -22.17 -14.73
C LEU A 371 -0.09 -21.86 -14.09
N ILE A 372 -1.14 -22.53 -14.55
CA ILE A 372 -2.52 -22.16 -14.22
C ILE A 372 -3.31 -23.40 -13.84
N HIS A 373 -3.69 -23.54 -12.57
CA HIS A 373 -4.34 -24.76 -12.13
C HIS A 373 -5.34 -24.63 -10.98
N ARG A 374 -6.27 -25.59 -10.90
CA ARG A 374 -7.23 -25.72 -9.79
C ARG A 374 -8.09 -24.47 -9.57
N ASN A 375 -8.34 -23.70 -10.63
CA ASN A 375 -9.25 -22.55 -10.57
C ASN A 375 -10.68 -23.07 -10.76
N ASN A 376 -11.52 -22.88 -9.75
CA ASN A 376 -12.83 -23.54 -9.63
C ASN A 376 -13.94 -22.51 -9.44
N GLY A 377 -14.90 -22.49 -10.35
CA GLY A 377 -16.18 -21.82 -10.18
C GLY A 377 -17.21 -22.71 -9.47
N ASN A 378 -18.45 -22.21 -9.37
CA ASN A 378 -19.59 -22.95 -8.84
C ASN A 378 -19.94 -24.19 -9.70
N ALA A 379 -19.64 -24.16 -11.00
CA ALA A 379 -19.89 -25.26 -11.90
C ALA A 379 -18.70 -25.49 -12.85
N ALA A 380 -18.69 -26.65 -13.49
CA ALA A 380 -17.68 -26.97 -14.50
C ALA A 380 -17.62 -25.90 -15.61
N ALA A 381 -18.76 -25.34 -16.03
CA ALA A 381 -18.85 -24.32 -17.06
C ALA A 381 -18.31 -22.93 -16.64
N THR A 382 -18.00 -22.73 -15.35
CA THR A 382 -17.48 -21.46 -14.80
C THR A 382 -16.09 -21.61 -14.18
N SER A 383 -15.42 -22.73 -14.43
CA SER A 383 -14.09 -23.04 -13.90
C SER A 383 -13.09 -22.99 -15.06
N PHE A 384 -12.15 -22.02 -15.02
CA PHE A 384 -11.27 -21.73 -16.15
C PHE A 384 -9.81 -21.54 -15.74
N GLY A 385 -8.89 -22.10 -16.53
CA GLY A 385 -7.49 -21.71 -16.50
C GLY A 385 -7.32 -20.31 -17.11
N VAL A 386 -7.48 -20.23 -18.43
CA VAL A 386 -7.54 -18.98 -19.19
C VAL A 386 -8.94 -18.77 -19.74
N SER A 387 -9.47 -17.55 -19.63
CA SER A 387 -10.73 -17.15 -20.26
C SER A 387 -10.55 -15.82 -20.99
N VAL A 388 -10.67 -15.83 -22.31
CA VAL A 388 -10.66 -14.62 -23.15
C VAL A 388 -12.08 -14.27 -23.57
N LEU A 389 -12.65 -13.22 -22.96
CA LEU A 389 -14.00 -12.74 -23.23
C LEU A 389 -14.03 -11.57 -24.21
N ALA A 390 -12.98 -10.75 -24.17
CA ALA A 390 -12.81 -9.61 -25.07
C ALA A 390 -11.32 -9.34 -25.27
N GLY A 391 -10.94 -8.91 -26.48
CA GLY A 391 -9.58 -8.56 -26.82
C GLY A 391 -9.18 -8.97 -28.23
N THR A 392 -8.13 -8.35 -28.75
CA THR A 392 -7.59 -8.64 -30.09
C THR A 392 -6.07 -8.72 -30.04
N ASN A 393 -5.46 -9.57 -30.88
CA ASN A 393 -4.01 -9.66 -31.03
C ASN A 393 -3.25 -9.98 -29.73
N ASN A 394 -3.85 -10.74 -28.81
CA ASN A 394 -3.15 -11.24 -27.62
C ASN A 394 -2.37 -12.51 -27.94
N LEU A 395 -1.14 -12.61 -27.46
CA LEU A 395 -0.24 -13.74 -27.68
C LEU A 395 -0.15 -14.62 -26.43
N PHE A 396 -0.41 -15.93 -26.60
CA PHE A 396 -0.27 -16.94 -25.54
C PHE A 396 0.82 -17.94 -25.93
N LEU A 397 1.90 -18.01 -25.17
CA LEU A 397 3.09 -18.80 -25.47
C LEU A 397 3.49 -19.73 -24.31
N SER A 398 3.55 -21.03 -24.54
CA SER A 398 4.11 -22.00 -23.57
C SER A 398 3.40 -22.03 -22.20
N ASN A 399 2.11 -21.74 -22.16
CA ASN A 399 1.35 -21.77 -20.91
C ASN A 399 0.83 -23.18 -20.61
N ILE A 400 0.74 -23.54 -19.34
CA ILE A 400 0.24 -24.84 -18.88
C ILE A 400 -1.02 -24.62 -18.05
N GLY A 401 -2.14 -25.16 -18.53
CA GLY A 401 -3.42 -25.18 -17.84
C GLY A 401 -3.83 -26.60 -17.48
N PHE A 402 -4.04 -26.89 -16.19
CA PHE A 402 -4.51 -28.22 -15.76
C PHE A 402 -5.41 -28.17 -14.52
N ASN A 403 -6.30 -29.14 -14.39
CA ASN A 403 -7.21 -29.28 -13.24
C ASN A 403 -8.09 -28.05 -12.96
N ASN A 404 -8.38 -27.22 -13.96
CA ASN A 404 -9.32 -26.10 -13.80
C ASN A 404 -10.78 -26.52 -14.04
N SER A 405 -11.05 -27.78 -14.40
CA SER A 405 -12.35 -28.47 -14.53
C SER A 405 -12.14 -29.77 -15.33
N VAL A 406 -13.23 -30.43 -15.75
CA VAL A 406 -13.26 -31.69 -16.49
C VAL A 406 -13.03 -31.59 -18.01
N THR A 407 -13.12 -30.39 -18.63
CA THR A 407 -12.95 -30.27 -20.10
C THR A 407 -11.69 -29.50 -20.51
N ALA A 408 -11.23 -29.75 -21.74
CA ALA A 408 -10.10 -29.00 -22.31
C ALA A 408 -10.44 -27.51 -22.51
N ALA A 409 -11.70 -27.19 -22.86
CA ALA A 409 -12.19 -25.82 -22.96
C ALA A 409 -12.15 -25.07 -21.61
N ASN A 410 -12.16 -25.80 -20.49
CA ASN A 410 -11.95 -25.22 -19.18
C ASN A 410 -10.48 -24.89 -18.87
N GLN A 411 -9.51 -25.41 -19.62
CA GLN A 411 -8.11 -25.01 -19.42
C GLN A 411 -7.81 -23.72 -20.18
N PHE A 412 -8.28 -23.63 -21.43
CA PHE A 412 -8.14 -22.44 -22.28
C PHE A 412 -9.43 -22.18 -23.07
N SER A 413 -10.12 -21.09 -22.73
CA SER A 413 -11.33 -20.61 -23.39
C SER A 413 -11.08 -19.31 -24.14
N GLY A 414 -11.63 -19.18 -25.34
CA GLY A 414 -11.53 -17.96 -26.17
C GLY A 414 -10.20 -17.78 -26.91
N VAL A 415 -9.31 -18.78 -26.90
CA VAL A 415 -8.08 -18.78 -27.71
C VAL A 415 -8.33 -19.38 -29.11
N PRO A 416 -7.61 -18.97 -30.17
CA PRO A 416 -7.82 -19.50 -31.52
C PRO A 416 -7.67 -21.03 -31.62
N ALA A 417 -8.48 -21.67 -32.45
CA ALA A 417 -8.38 -23.11 -32.70
C ALA A 417 -6.97 -23.49 -33.21
N GLY A 418 -6.42 -24.61 -32.72
CA GLY A 418 -5.07 -25.07 -33.06
C GLY A 418 -3.94 -24.45 -32.24
N SER A 419 -4.21 -23.45 -31.39
CA SER A 419 -3.21 -22.82 -30.49
C SER A 419 -2.96 -23.61 -29.19
N VAL A 420 -3.72 -24.68 -28.96
CA VAL A 420 -3.69 -25.49 -27.74
C VAL A 420 -3.48 -26.95 -28.13
N ILE A 421 -2.46 -27.58 -27.54
CA ILE A 421 -2.30 -29.04 -27.59
C ILE A 421 -3.02 -29.64 -26.40
N THR A 422 -3.94 -30.57 -26.68
CA THR A 422 -4.54 -31.45 -25.68
C THR A 422 -3.97 -32.85 -25.90
N PRO A 423 -3.09 -33.37 -25.02
CA PRO A 423 -2.56 -34.72 -25.15
C PRO A 423 -3.68 -35.76 -25.21
N ALA A 424 -3.54 -36.77 -26.07
CA ALA A 424 -4.51 -37.84 -26.19
C ALA A 424 -4.45 -38.75 -24.94
N ALA A 425 -5.53 -38.71 -24.14
CA ALA A 425 -5.83 -39.51 -22.94
C ALA A 425 -5.12 -39.13 -21.62
N PRO A 426 -5.88 -38.80 -20.55
CA PRO A 426 -5.32 -38.67 -19.20
C PRO A 426 -5.28 -40.07 -18.55
N GLN A 427 -4.16 -40.79 -18.65
CA GLN A 427 -3.98 -42.04 -17.87
C GLN A 427 -3.00 -41.92 -16.70
N THR A 428 -2.28 -40.80 -16.58
CA THR A 428 -1.54 -40.50 -15.35
C THR A 428 -1.51 -38.99 -15.15
N ASN A 429 -1.59 -38.55 -13.89
CA ASN A 429 -1.44 -37.15 -13.46
C ASN A 429 -0.03 -36.58 -13.71
N ASN A 430 0.76 -37.15 -14.62
CA ASN A 430 2.17 -36.84 -14.83
C ASN A 430 2.41 -36.41 -16.29
N ILE A 431 2.89 -35.17 -16.46
CA ILE A 431 3.43 -34.67 -17.74
C ILE A 431 4.89 -35.12 -17.84
N ASN A 432 5.17 -36.20 -18.57
CA ASN A 432 6.55 -36.62 -18.82
C ASN A 432 7.13 -36.05 -20.14
N THR A 433 6.31 -35.41 -20.98
CA THR A 433 6.74 -34.88 -22.29
C THR A 433 5.94 -33.64 -22.70
N ALA A 434 6.39 -32.45 -22.33
CA ALA A 434 5.96 -31.20 -22.98
C ALA A 434 6.72 -31.06 -24.31
N GLY A 435 6.27 -31.77 -25.35
CA GLY A 435 7.03 -32.01 -26.58
C GLY A 435 7.25 -30.80 -27.52
N ASN A 436 6.76 -29.60 -27.21
CA ASN A 436 7.06 -28.41 -27.99
C ASN A 436 7.02 -27.15 -27.11
N SER A 437 8.12 -26.40 -27.07
CA SER A 437 8.27 -25.16 -26.30
C SER A 437 7.33 -24.03 -26.76
N TRP A 438 6.61 -24.18 -27.87
CA TRP A 438 5.79 -23.11 -28.45
C TRP A 438 4.28 -23.25 -28.21
N ASN A 439 3.81 -24.38 -27.71
CA ASN A 439 2.37 -24.65 -27.62
C ASN A 439 1.83 -24.50 -26.20
N ASN A 440 0.61 -23.97 -26.08
CA ASN A 440 -0.12 -24.03 -24.82
C ASN A 440 -0.60 -25.47 -24.57
N VAL A 441 -0.47 -25.95 -23.34
CA VAL A 441 -0.79 -27.33 -22.97
C VAL A 441 -2.03 -27.34 -22.08
N SER A 442 -3.08 -28.01 -22.55
CA SER A 442 -4.35 -28.21 -21.84
C SER A 442 -4.46 -29.65 -21.34
N ILE A 443 -4.62 -29.85 -20.03
CA ILE A 443 -4.82 -31.16 -19.42
C ILE A 443 -6.12 -31.17 -18.62
N PRO A 444 -7.23 -31.65 -19.20
CA PRO A 444 -8.47 -31.87 -18.46
C PRO A 444 -8.31 -33.01 -17.44
N THR A 445 -9.04 -32.91 -16.33
CA THR A 445 -9.17 -33.99 -15.33
C THR A 445 -10.28 -34.94 -15.65
#